data_AF-A0A9W8QSP5-F1
#
_entry.id   AF-A0A9W8QSP5-F1
#
_cell.length_a   1.000
_cell.length_b   1.000
_cell.length_c   1.000
_cell.angle_alpha   90.00
_cell.angle_beta   90.00
_cell.angle_gamma   90.00
#
_symmetry.space_group_name_H-M   'P 1'
#
loop_
_entity.id
_entity.type
_entity.pdbx_description
1 polymer ?
#
loop_
_entity_poly.entity_id
_entity_poly.type
_entity_poly.pdbx_seq_one_letter_code
_entity_poly.pdbx_strand_id
1 'polypeptide(L)'
;MSSKNLNGLSTDGRLEIFRKYLVSEKPIKIQEPVSWSDEGPMKRFLLLKQSLSEDEAQRYLIQEARKVFYEENAFIISWDDLSRFLNDTLGDWIDAVPVELLVRKLTVLVERHE
;
A
#
# COMPACT_ATOMS: atom_id res chain seq x y z
N MET A 1 9.69 3.52 -13.39
CA MET A 1 9.35 2.30 -14.16
C MET A 1 8.21 2.66 -15.09
N SER A 2 8.24 2.21 -16.36
CA SER A 2 7.11 2.44 -17.29
C SER A 2 6.11 1.29 -17.17
N SER A 3 4.81 1.59 -17.24
CA SER A 3 3.69 0.65 -17.25
C SER A 3 3.85 -0.51 -18.24
N LYS A 4 4.49 -0.24 -19.38
CA LYS A 4 4.76 -1.22 -20.46
C LYS A 4 5.62 -2.41 -20.01
N ASN A 5 6.44 -2.26 -18.97
CA ASN A 5 7.29 -3.34 -18.48
C ASN A 5 6.59 -4.29 -17.51
N LEU A 6 5.47 -3.89 -16.88
CA LEU A 6 4.74 -4.74 -15.92
C LEU A 6 3.73 -5.67 -16.61
N ASN A 7 3.03 -5.16 -17.63
CA ASN A 7 2.01 -5.94 -18.36
C ASN A 7 2.59 -7.14 -19.13
N GLY A 8 3.88 -7.12 -19.47
CA GLY A 8 4.55 -8.22 -20.17
C GLY A 8 5.10 -9.32 -19.26
N LEU A 9 4.99 -9.18 -17.93
CA LEU A 9 5.53 -10.13 -16.96
C LEU A 9 4.48 -11.14 -16.51
N SER A 10 4.93 -12.33 -16.13
CA SER A 10 4.11 -13.29 -15.39
C SER A 10 3.68 -12.70 -14.04
N THR A 11 2.62 -13.25 -13.45
CA THR A 11 2.16 -12.85 -12.11
C THR A 11 3.29 -12.92 -11.08
N ASP A 12 4.07 -14.01 -11.07
CA ASP A 12 5.20 -14.15 -10.15
C ASP A 12 6.26 -13.06 -10.36
N GLY A 13 6.58 -12.72 -11.61
CA GLY A 13 7.53 -11.65 -11.91
C GLY A 13 7.03 -10.27 -11.46
N ARG A 14 5.72 -10.01 -11.57
CA ARG A 14 5.11 -8.78 -11.04
C ARG A 14 5.16 -8.75 -9.50
N LEU A 15 4.83 -9.87 -8.85
CA LEU A 15 4.87 -9.99 -7.39
C LEU A 15 6.28 -9.76 -6.84
N GLU A 16 7.33 -10.29 -7.47
CA GLU A 16 8.72 -10.04 -7.06
C GLU A 16 9.08 -8.55 -7.13
N ILE A 17 8.66 -7.86 -8.19
CA ILE A 17 8.86 -6.42 -8.32
C ILE A 17 8.10 -5.66 -7.23
N PHE A 18 6.82 -5.99 -7.01
CA PHE A 18 6.03 -5.35 -5.97
C PHE A 18 6.64 -5.59 -4.59
N ARG A 19 7.08 -6.80 -4.26
CA ARG A 19 7.79 -7.08 -3.01
C ARG A 19 9.03 -6.23 -2.84
N LYS A 20 9.87 -6.17 -3.88
CA LYS A 20 11.12 -5.41 -3.85
C LYS A 20 10.93 -3.92 -3.54
N TYR A 21 9.83 -3.32 -4.01
CA TYR A 21 9.62 -1.87 -3.90
C TYR A 21 8.56 -1.46 -2.87
N LEU A 22 7.61 -2.34 -2.57
CA LEU A 22 6.43 -2.04 -1.76
C LEU A 22 6.43 -2.77 -0.42
N VAL A 23 7.44 -3.61 -0.13
CA VAL A 23 7.56 -4.29 1.15
C VAL A 23 8.79 -3.80 1.89
N SER A 24 8.61 -3.51 3.17
CA SER A 24 9.64 -3.07 4.10
C SER A 24 9.85 -4.12 5.17
N GLU A 25 11.12 -4.39 5.51
CA GLU A 25 11.48 -5.25 6.63
C GLU A 25 11.07 -4.64 7.98
N LYS A 26 11.04 -3.31 8.06
CA LYS A 26 10.61 -2.58 9.26
C LYS A 26 9.12 -2.24 9.17
N PRO A 27 8.37 -2.28 10.29
CA PRO A 27 6.99 -1.85 10.30
C PRO A 27 6.82 -0.43 9.76
N ILE A 28 5.84 -0.24 8.89
CA ILE A 28 5.50 1.06 8.31
C ILE A 28 4.66 1.82 9.35
N LYS A 29 5.13 3.01 9.72
CA LYS A 29 4.36 3.93 10.56
C LYS A 29 3.41 4.73 9.67
N ILE A 30 2.11 4.64 9.92
CA ILE A 30 1.12 5.54 9.32
C ILE A 30 0.71 6.51 10.42
N GLN A 31 1.16 7.76 10.29
CA GLN A 31 0.87 8.85 11.21
C GLN A 31 0.71 10.13 10.39
N GLU A 32 -0.23 11.00 10.78
CA GLU A 32 -0.37 12.33 10.20
C GLU A 32 0.59 13.36 10.86
N PRO A 33 1.15 14.30 10.07
CA PRO A 33 1.11 14.34 8.62
C PRO A 33 1.92 13.20 8.02
N VAL A 34 1.37 12.52 6.99
CA VAL A 34 2.13 11.49 6.26
C VAL A 34 3.41 12.14 5.76
N SER A 35 4.55 11.72 6.27
CA SER A 35 5.84 12.29 5.87
C SER A 35 6.16 11.85 4.45
N TRP A 36 5.72 12.65 3.47
CA TRP A 36 5.96 12.44 2.05
C TRP A 36 7.46 12.55 1.67
N SER A 37 8.33 12.90 2.63
CA SER A 37 9.78 12.97 2.44
C SER A 37 10.43 11.59 2.36
N ASP A 38 9.86 10.57 3.00
CA ASP A 38 10.51 9.27 3.08
C ASP A 38 10.34 8.50 1.77
N GLU A 39 11.44 7.94 1.23
CA GLU A 39 11.42 7.00 0.10
C GLU A 39 10.83 5.63 0.48
N GLY A 40 9.81 5.62 1.33
CA GLY A 40 9.16 4.42 1.83
C GLY A 40 8.27 3.75 0.78
N PRO A 41 7.85 2.51 1.05
CA PRO A 41 6.91 1.76 0.21
C PRO A 41 5.67 2.56 -0.23
N MET A 42 5.10 3.39 0.66
CA MET A 42 3.92 4.19 0.37
C MET A 42 4.16 5.23 -0.74
N LYS A 43 5.30 5.94 -0.69
CA LYS A 43 5.68 6.89 -1.74
C LYS A 43 5.88 6.20 -3.08
N ARG A 44 6.51 5.01 -3.08
CA ARG A 44 6.71 4.22 -4.31
C ARG A 44 5.38 3.70 -4.87
N PHE A 45 4.44 3.30 -4.02
CA PHE A 45 3.09 2.95 -4.44
C PHE A 45 2.39 4.11 -5.15
N LEU A 46 2.46 5.33 -4.59
CA LEU A 46 1.81 6.49 -5.18
C LEU A 46 2.46 6.93 -6.50
N LEU A 47 3.79 6.83 -6.60
CA LEU A 47 4.48 7.03 -7.87
C LEU A 47 4.06 5.99 -8.93
N LEU A 48 3.88 4.72 -8.51
CA LEU A 48 3.33 3.68 -9.39
C LEU A 48 1.92 4.07 -9.85
N LYS A 49 1.02 4.41 -8.94
CA LYS A 49 -0.37 4.83 -9.23
C LYS A 49 -0.40 6.01 -10.22
N GLN A 50 0.44 7.02 -10.03
CA GLN A 50 0.53 8.19 -10.92
C GLN A 50 1.10 7.86 -12.32
N SER A 51 1.92 6.81 -12.42
CA SER A 51 2.54 6.38 -13.68
C SER A 51 1.66 5.47 -14.54
N LEU A 52 0.53 5.01 -13.99
CA LEU A 52 -0.41 4.12 -14.65
C LEU A 52 -1.66 4.91 -15.09
N SER A 53 -2.11 4.71 -16.32
CA SER A 53 -3.41 5.19 -16.82
C SER A 53 -4.57 4.40 -16.18
N GLU A 54 -5.76 5.00 -16.19
CA GLU A 54 -6.96 4.40 -15.58
C GLU A 54 -7.62 3.28 -16.41
N ASP A 55 -6.89 2.63 -17.32
CA ASP A 55 -7.43 1.49 -18.07
C ASP A 55 -7.56 0.24 -17.19
N GLU A 56 -8.41 -0.70 -17.61
CA GLU A 56 -8.77 -1.87 -16.80
C GLU A 56 -7.56 -2.76 -16.45
N ALA A 57 -6.65 -2.96 -17.40
CA ALA A 57 -5.45 -3.77 -17.18
C ALA A 57 -4.53 -3.13 -16.12
N GLN A 58 -4.40 -1.81 -16.14
CA GLN A 58 -3.59 -1.07 -15.19
C GLN A 58 -4.26 -0.94 -13.83
N ARG A 59 -5.60 -0.90 -13.77
CA ARG A 59 -6.36 -1.04 -12.51
C ARG A 59 -6.04 -2.37 -11.84
N TYR A 60 -5.97 -3.47 -12.61
CA TYR A 60 -5.59 -4.77 -12.06
C TYR A 60 -4.17 -4.75 -11.47
N LEU A 61 -3.19 -4.15 -12.16
CA LEU A 61 -1.83 -3.99 -11.63
C LEU A 61 -1.79 -3.20 -10.31
N ILE A 62 -2.58 -2.12 -10.20
CA ILE A 62 -2.65 -1.33 -8.97
C ILE A 62 -3.26 -2.15 -7.84
N GLN A 63 -4.30 -2.96 -8.12
CA GLN A 63 -4.91 -3.83 -7.12
C GLN A 63 -3.96 -4.95 -6.66
N GLU A 64 -3.18 -5.55 -7.57
CA GLU A 64 -2.12 -6.51 -7.21
C GLU A 64 -1.05 -5.85 -6.31
N ALA A 65 -0.56 -4.66 -6.69
CA ALA A 65 0.41 -3.91 -5.91
C ALA A 65 -0.14 -3.55 -4.52
N ARG A 66 -1.42 -3.15 -4.46
CA ARG A 66 -2.12 -2.79 -3.22
C ARG A 66 -2.23 -3.98 -2.28
N LYS A 67 -2.57 -5.15 -2.84
CA LYS A 67 -2.64 -6.40 -2.09
C LYS A 67 -1.29 -6.75 -1.48
N VAL A 68 -0.20 -6.72 -2.27
CA VAL A 68 1.16 -6.98 -1.76
C VAL A 68 1.54 -5.99 -0.66
N PHE A 69 1.25 -4.69 -0.85
CA PHE A 69 1.55 -3.67 0.15
C PHE A 69 0.88 -3.97 1.50
N TYR A 70 -0.41 -4.28 1.53
CA TYR A 70 -1.11 -4.53 2.79
C TYR A 70 -0.85 -5.92 3.38
N GLU A 71 -0.73 -6.96 2.56
CA GLU A 71 -0.57 -8.34 3.05
C GLU A 71 0.84 -8.60 3.60
N GLU A 72 1.86 -8.01 2.99
CA GLU A 72 3.26 -8.38 3.28
C GLU A 72 3.99 -7.39 4.20
N ASN A 73 3.40 -6.23 4.51
CA ASN A 73 3.95 -5.30 5.49
C ASN A 73 3.34 -5.47 6.88
N ALA A 74 4.10 -5.05 7.89
CA ALA A 74 3.58 -4.75 9.21
C ALA A 74 3.33 -3.25 9.35
N PHE A 75 2.29 -2.88 10.09
CA PHE A 75 1.88 -1.48 10.27
C PHE A 75 1.85 -1.08 11.75
N ILE A 76 2.25 0.15 12.02
CA ILE A 76 2.10 0.80 13.33
C ILE A 76 1.29 2.08 13.09
N ILE A 77 0.17 2.22 13.79
CA ILE A 77 -0.75 3.35 13.62
C ILE A 77 -1.21 3.87 14.98
N SER A 78 -1.63 5.14 15.05
CA SER A 78 -2.33 5.66 16.23
C SER A 78 -3.78 5.14 16.27
N TRP A 79 -4.40 5.14 17.46
CA TRP A 79 -5.83 4.86 17.59
C TRP A 79 -6.67 5.84 16.76
N ASP A 80 -6.30 7.11 16.77
CA ASP A 80 -7.03 8.17 16.05
C ASP A 80 -6.98 8.00 14.53
N ASP A 81 -5.89 7.41 14.01
CA ASP A 81 -5.71 7.15 12.58
C ASP A 81 -6.29 5.80 12.12
N LEU A 82 -6.79 4.94 13.03
CA LEU A 82 -7.23 3.58 12.69
C LEU A 82 -8.37 3.57 11.67
N SER A 83 -9.41 4.38 11.90
CA SER A 83 -10.54 4.47 10.97
C SER A 83 -10.09 4.87 9.56
N ARG A 84 -9.18 5.86 9.47
CA ARG A 84 -8.64 6.32 8.20
C ARG A 84 -7.76 5.28 7.52
N PHE A 85 -6.95 4.55 8.29
CA PHE A 85 -6.14 3.45 7.76
C PHE A 85 -7.03 2.37 7.13
N LEU A 86 -8.13 2.00 7.80
CA LEU A 86 -9.09 1.02 7.30
C LEU A 86 -9.89 1.53 6.08
N ASN A 87 -10.13 2.84 6.00
CA ASN A 87 -10.70 3.52 4.83
C ASN A 87 -9.72 3.68 3.65
N ASP A 88 -8.57 3.00 3.69
CA ASP A 88 -7.56 2.97 2.63
C ASP A 88 -6.76 4.26 2.43
N THR A 89 -5.60 4.31 3.08
CA THR A 89 -4.67 5.45 2.96
C THR A 89 -4.03 5.57 1.57
N LEU A 90 -4.13 4.56 0.69
CA LEU A 90 -3.57 4.60 -0.67
C LEU A 90 -4.56 5.21 -1.70
N GLY A 91 -5.79 5.47 -1.27
CA GLY A 91 -6.81 6.24 -1.98
C GLY A 91 -8.12 5.49 -2.15
N ASP A 92 -9.02 6.07 -2.93
CA ASP A 92 -10.35 5.53 -3.14
C ASP A 92 -10.38 4.48 -4.27
N TRP A 93 -11.13 3.40 -4.05
CA TRP A 93 -11.22 2.29 -5.00
C TRP A 93 -12.65 1.78 -5.13
N ILE A 94 -13.04 1.43 -6.35
CA ILE A 94 -14.30 0.75 -6.64
C ILE A 94 -14.05 -0.77 -6.55
N ASP A 95 -14.89 -1.48 -5.81
CA ASP A 95 -14.89 -2.95 -5.67
C ASP A 95 -13.54 -3.58 -5.22
N ALA A 96 -12.71 -2.82 -4.51
CA ALA A 96 -11.46 -3.34 -3.96
C ALA A 96 -11.69 -4.15 -2.69
N VAL A 97 -10.83 -5.15 -2.45
CA VAL A 97 -10.83 -5.91 -1.20
C VAL A 97 -10.60 -4.96 -0.02
N PRO A 98 -11.47 -4.94 1.00
CA PRO A 98 -11.30 -4.09 2.18
C PRO A 98 -9.94 -4.26 2.85
N VAL A 99 -9.35 -3.16 3.36
CA VAL A 99 -8.02 -3.17 4.01
C VAL A 99 -7.97 -4.15 5.19
N GLU A 100 -9.05 -4.21 5.96
CA GLU A 100 -9.23 -5.14 7.10
C GLU A 100 -9.05 -6.63 6.72
N LEU A 101 -9.31 -7.01 5.46
CA LEU A 101 -9.13 -8.39 4.99
C LEU A 101 -7.73 -8.67 4.45
N LEU A 102 -6.97 -7.61 4.14
CA LEU A 102 -5.62 -7.70 3.60
C LEU A 102 -4.56 -7.65 4.69
N VAL A 103 -4.73 -6.79 5.69
CA VAL A 103 -3.69 -6.54 6.70
C VAL A 103 -3.45 -7.77 7.57
N ARG A 104 -2.19 -8.23 7.63
CA ARG A 104 -1.80 -9.41 8.41
C ARG A 104 -1.16 -9.07 9.75
N LYS A 105 -0.52 -7.90 9.87
CA LYS A 105 0.22 -7.47 11.06
C LYS A 105 -0.03 -5.99 11.35
N LEU A 106 -0.79 -5.71 12.41
CA LEU A 106 -1.15 -4.36 12.81
C LEU A 106 -0.85 -4.14 14.29
N THR A 107 -0.17 -3.06 14.62
CA THR A 107 0.00 -2.56 15.99
C THR A 107 -0.68 -1.20 16.09
N VAL A 108 -1.60 -1.07 17.06
CA VAL A 108 -2.30 0.19 17.33
C VAL A 108 -1.74 0.81 18.61
N LEU A 109 -1.26 2.04 18.51
CA LEU A 109 -0.78 2.84 19.62
C LEU A 109 -1.97 3.57 20.24
N VAL A 110 -2.23 3.29 21.52
CA VAL A 110 -3.29 3.94 22.30
C VAL A 110 -2.60 4.87 23.29
N GLU A 111 -2.84 6.17 23.17
CA GLU A 111 -2.42 7.13 24.19
C GLU A 111 -3.33 7.00 25.40
N ARG A 112 -2.74 6.91 26.60
CA ARG A 112 -3.50 7.02 27.85
C ARG A 112 -3.50 8.49 28.24
N HIS A 113 -4.68 9.09 28.27
CA HIS A 113 -4.88 10.34 28.98
C HIS A 113 -5.08 10.01 30.46
N GLU A 114 -4.19 10.52 31.31
CA GLU A 114 -4.33 10.49 32.77
C GLU A 114 -5.40 11.49 33.24
#